data_AF-P0C8E6-F1
#
_entry.id   AF-P0C8E6-F1
#
_cell.length_a   1.000
_cell.length_b   1.000
_cell.length_c   1.000
_cell.angle_alpha   90.00
_cell.angle_beta   90.00
_cell.angle_gamma   90.00
#
_symmetry.space_group_name_H-M   'P 1'
#
loop_
_entity.id
_entity.type
_entity.pdbx_description
1 polymer ?
#
loop_
_entity_poly.entity_id
_entity_poly.type
_entity_poly.pdbx_seq_one_letter_code
_entity_poly.pdbx_strand_id
1 'polypeptide(L)' 'METFFNNSFATLIAYIGIISTYLLVIPLFLFYWMNNRWNVMGKFERLGIYGLVFLFFPGLILFSPFLNLRPKGSGKG' A
#
# COMPACT_ATOMS: atom_id res chain seq x y z
N MET A 1 28.59 3.21 -11.48
CA MET A 1 27.44 3.08 -10.56
C MET A 1 27.85 2.84 -9.10
N GLU A 2 29.12 2.56 -8.80
CA GLU A 2 29.64 2.36 -7.43
C GLU A 2 29.49 3.58 -6.49
N THR A 3 29.48 4.80 -7.03
CA THR A 3 29.55 6.03 -6.24
C THR A 3 28.29 6.34 -5.42
N PHE A 4 27.12 5.86 -5.85
CA PHE A 4 25.86 6.12 -5.13
C PHE A 4 25.75 5.27 -3.86
N PHE A 5 26.14 3.99 -3.92
CA PHE A 5 26.05 3.06 -2.79
C PHE A 5 27.20 3.20 -1.79
N ASN A 6 28.33 3.79 -2.18
CA ASN A 6 29.46 4.06 -1.29
C ASN A 6 29.31 5.35 -0.47
N ASN A 7 28.30 6.17 -0.77
CA ASN A 7 27.99 7.37 0.00
C ASN A 7 26.95 7.05 1.08
N SER A 8 27.36 7.10 2.35
CA SER A 8 26.48 6.81 3.49
C SER A 8 25.21 7.66 3.53
N PHE A 9 25.29 8.91 3.09
CA PHE A 9 24.14 9.81 3.05
C PHE A 9 23.15 9.45 1.94
N ALA A 10 23.65 9.15 0.74
CA ALA A 10 22.81 8.69 -0.37
C ALA A 10 22.11 7.36 -0.02
N THR A 11 22.85 6.46 0.65
CA THR A 11 22.33 5.19 1.13
C THR A 11 21.21 5.38 2.17
N LEU A 12 21.38 6.30 3.12
CA LEU A 12 20.35 6.63 4.10
C LEU A 12 19.06 7.15 3.45
N ILE A 13 19.17 8.08 2.49
CA ILE A 13 18.02 8.60 1.74
C ILE A 13 17.32 7.47 0.99
N ALA A 14 18.08 6.58 0.34
CA ALA A 14 17.53 5.44 -0.37
C ALA A 14 16.72 4.53 0.57
N TYR A 15 17.25 4.20 1.75
CA TYR A 15 16.52 3.41 2.74
C TYR A 15 15.26 4.12 3.25
N ILE A 16 15.31 5.42 3.55
CA ILE A 16 14.13 6.20 3.95
C ILE A 16 13.07 6.17 2.84
N GLY A 17 13.48 6.33 1.58
CA GLY A 17 12.60 6.23 0.43
C GLY A 17 11.92 4.86 0.35
N ILE A 18 12.70 3.78 0.39
CA ILE A 18 12.18 2.40 0.34
C ILE A 18 11.22 2.13 1.50
N ILE A 19 11.59 2.50 2.73
CA ILE A 19 10.76 2.30 3.93
C ILE A 19 9.46 3.10 3.81
N SER A 20 9.52 4.36 3.36
CA SER A 20 8.34 5.20 3.20
C SER A 20 7.41 4.66 2.11
N THR A 21 7.97 4.16 1.00
CA THR A 21 7.18 3.53 -0.07
C THR A 21 6.52 2.23 0.43
N TYR A 22 7.25 1.40 1.17
CA TYR A 22 6.78 0.13 1.70
C TYR A 22 5.73 0.28 2.82
N LEU A 23 5.95 1.21 3.76
CA LEU A 23 5.06 1.39 4.91
C LEU A 23 3.91 2.36 4.65
N LEU A 24 4.04 3.32 3.74
CA LEU A 24 3.07 4.40 3.55
C LEU A 24 2.42 4.38 2.16
N VAL A 25 3.23 4.53 1.10
CA VAL A 25 2.71 4.78 -0.25
C VAL A 25 1.94 3.57 -0.81
N ILE A 26 2.57 2.39 -0.81
CA ILE A 26 1.94 1.18 -1.36
C ILE A 26 0.72 0.74 -0.53
N PRO A 27 0.78 0.72 0.81
CA PRO A 27 -0.38 0.41 1.64
C PRO A 27 -1.60 1.31 1.38
N LEU A 28 -1.40 2.63 1.30
CA LEU A 28 -2.49 3.57 0.98
C LEU A 28 -3.07 3.34 -0.42
N PHE A 29 -2.21 3.05 -1.40
CA PHE A 29 -2.64 2.70 -2.75
C PHE A 29 -3.43 1.39 -2.79
N LEU A 30 -3.01 0.37 -2.01
CA LEU A 30 -3.73 -0.89 -1.88
C LEU A 30 -5.10 -0.68 -1.24
N PHE A 31 -5.21 0.11 -0.17
CA PHE A 31 -6.51 0.46 0.41
C PHE A 31 -7.44 1.11 -0.62
N TYR A 32 -6.93 2.08 -1.39
CA TYR A 32 -7.67 2.72 -2.47
C TYR A 32 -8.14 1.73 -3.55
N TRP A 33 -7.23 0.88 -4.02
CA TRP A 33 -7.52 -0.11 -5.05
C TRP A 33 -8.58 -1.11 -4.58
N MET A 34 -8.38 -1.68 -3.39
CA MET A 34 -9.30 -2.65 -2.80
C MET A 34 -10.67 -2.04 -2.57
N ASN A 35 -10.75 -0.85 -1.99
CA ASN A 35 -12.02 -0.16 -1.75
C ASN A 35 -12.82 0.08 -3.04
N ASN A 36 -12.14 0.42 -4.14
CA ASN A 36 -12.82 0.74 -5.39
C ASN A 36 -13.23 -0.50 -6.20
N ARG A 37 -12.47 -1.59 -6.11
CA ARG A 37 -12.62 -2.72 -7.04
C ARG A 37 -12.99 -4.04 -6.41
N TRP A 38 -13.07 -4.16 -5.08
CA TRP A 38 -13.27 -5.44 -4.38
C TRP A 38 -14.32 -6.36 -5.01
N ASN A 39 -15.48 -5.79 -5.36
CA ASN A 39 -16.63 -6.52 -5.89
C ASN A 39 -16.50 -6.92 -7.38
N VAL A 40 -15.58 -6.29 -8.12
CA VAL A 40 -15.39 -6.50 -9.57
C VAL A 40 -14.07 -7.21 -9.90
N MET A 41 -13.23 -7.51 -8.90
CA MET A 41 -11.93 -8.17 -9.14
C MET A 41 -12.10 -9.58 -9.69
N GLY A 42 -11.39 -9.88 -10.77
CA GLY A 42 -11.26 -11.24 -11.29
C GLY A 42 -10.35 -12.13 -10.42
N LYS A 43 -10.31 -13.44 -10.70
CA LYS A 43 -9.54 -14.42 -9.92
C LYS A 43 -8.04 -14.13 -9.84
N PHE A 44 -7.42 -13.72 -10.95
CA PHE A 44 -5.99 -13.42 -11.00
C PHE A 44 -5.66 -12.12 -10.27
N GLU A 45 -6.49 -11.09 -10.43
CA GLU A 45 -6.36 -9.83 -9.71
C GLU A 45 -6.46 -10.05 -8.20
N ARG A 46 -7.47 -10.81 -7.77
CA ARG A 46 -7.68 -11.14 -6.35
C ARG A 46 -6.49 -11.91 -5.76
N LEU A 47 -5.95 -12.89 -6.49
CA LEU A 47 -4.75 -13.61 -6.06
C LEU A 47 -3.55 -12.66 -5.89
N GLY A 48 -3.33 -11.77 -6.86
CA GLY A 48 -2.28 -10.75 -6.78
C GLY A 48 -2.46 -9.81 -5.58
N ILE A 49 -3.67 -9.32 -5.36
CA ILE A 49 -3.99 -8.45 -4.22
C ILE A 49 -3.76 -9.17 -2.89
N TYR A 50 -4.12 -10.44 -2.75
CA TYR A 50 -3.80 -11.20 -1.53
C TYR A 50 -2.29 -11.31 -1.27
N GLY A 51 -1.51 -11.59 -2.32
CA GLY A 51 -0.05 -11.58 -2.22
C GLY A 51 0.51 -10.22 -1.79
N LEU A 52 -0.02 -9.14 -2.36
CA LEU A 52 0.39 -7.77 -2.01
C LEU A 52 -0.02 -7.39 -0.58
N VAL A 53 -1.24 -7.76 -0.14
CA VAL A 53 -1.68 -7.53 1.23
C VAL A 53 -0.77 -8.25 2.22
N PHE A 54 -0.36 -9.48 1.93
CA PHE A 54 0.61 -10.20 2.77
C PHE A 54 1.98 -9.51 2.78
N LEU A 55 2.49 -9.14 1.60
CA LEU A 55 3.80 -8.48 1.47
C LEU A 55 3.86 -7.13 2.18
N PHE A 56 2.81 -6.32 2.09
CA PHE A 56 2.73 -4.97 2.66
C PHE A 56 1.93 -4.91 3.97
N PHE A 57 1.67 -6.06 4.60
CA PHE A 57 0.88 -6.16 5.84
C PHE A 57 1.33 -5.20 6.95
N PRO A 58 2.65 -5.04 7.23
CA PRO A 58 3.11 -4.10 8.24
C PRO A 58 2.73 -2.64 7.96
N GLY A 59 2.64 -2.25 6.70
CA GLY A 59 2.18 -0.90 6.35
C GLY A 59 0.67 -0.77 6.42
N LEU A 60 -0.08 -1.80 6.02
CA LEU A 60 -1.54 -1.80 6.07
C LEU A 60 -2.08 -1.70 7.51
N ILE A 61 -1.46 -2.40 8.47
CA ILE A 61 -1.88 -2.34 9.88
C ILE A 61 -1.69 -0.95 10.50
N LEU A 62 -0.71 -0.16 10.03
CA LEU A 62 -0.51 1.22 10.50
C LEU A 62 -1.69 2.14 10.18
N PHE A 63 -2.31 1.99 8.99
CA PHE A 63 -3.43 2.83 8.58
C PHE A 63 -4.81 2.27 8.93
N SER A 64 -4.88 0.99 9.30
CA SER A 64 -6.12 0.28 9.60
C SER A 64 -7.03 1.00 10.62
N PRO A 65 -6.52 1.61 11.71
CA PRO A 65 -7.36 2.32 12.66
C PRO A 65 -7.95 3.65 12.15
N PHE A 66 -7.37 4.22 11.09
CA PHE A 66 -7.70 5.58 10.63
C PHE A 66 -8.63 5.61 9.43
N LEU A 67 -8.68 4.54 8.63
CA LEU A 67 -9.46 4.49 7.40
C LEU A 67 -10.86 3.92 7.66
N ASN A 68 -11.90 4.69 7.33
CA ASN A 68 -13.28 4.21 7.32
C ASN A 68 -13.71 3.86 5.88
N LEU A 69 -13.75 2.56 5.58
CA LEU A 69 -14.05 2.02 4.25
C LEU A 69 -15.52 1.57 4.11
N ARG A 70 -16.41 2.07 4.98
CA ARG A 70 -17.84 1.73 4.89
C ARG A 70 -18.40 2.21 3.54
N PRO A 71 -19.13 1.36 2.79
CA PRO A 71 -19.87 1.80 1.62
C PRO A 71 -20.73 3.01 1.99
N LYS A 72 -20.53 4.12 1.27
CA LYS A 72 -21.41 5.29 1.42
C LYS A 72 -22.78 4.84 0.93
N GLY A 73 -23.75 4.78 1.84
CA GLY A 73 -25.14 4.48 1.48
C GLY A 73 -25.57 5.40 0.34
N SER A 74 -26.30 4.87 -0.64
CA SER A 74 -26.96 5.73 -1.63
C SER A 74 -27.80 6.72 -0.84
N GLY A 75 -27.53 8.02 -0.95
CA GLY A 75 -28.22 9.10 -0.22
C GLY A 75 -29.69 9.27 -0.63
N LYS A 76 -30.39 8.17 -0.92
CA LYS A 76 -31.82 8.08 -1.18
C LYS A 76 -32.51 7.74 0.14
N GLY A 77 -32.59 8.75 1.00
CA GLY A 77 -33.72 8.90 1.93
C GLY A 77 -34.84 9.64 1.23
#